data_AF-A0A7X8QVP3-F1
#
_entry.id   AF-A0A7X8QVP3-F1
#
_cell.length_a   1.000
_cell.length_b   1.000
_cell.length_c   1.000
_cell.angle_alpha   90.00
_cell.angle_beta   90.00
_cell.angle_gamma   90.00
#
_symmetry.space_group_name_H-M   'P 1'
#
loop_
_entity.id
_entity.type
_entity.pdbx_description
1 polymer ?
#
loop_
_entity_poly.entity_id
_entity_poly.type
_entity_poly.pdbx_seq_one_letter_code
_entity_poly.pdbx_strand_id
1 'polypeptide(L)'
;DDFGLINMNGRVYDPLMAQFLSPDPYIQAPGSWLNYNRYAYCLNNPLIYSDPSGEFFWAALPLIAKIGIGIGAGVGAYTGYKIGEANGASGLGMAGYMLGGAVIGGFSGYLGGTIAAGGGFMANTSAIMMSSYTNSMGMTALSGGQMAPSISFGVASFNFGTGEFGYLGKKGNSFMENLGYGLGALANVSDVLAGFKPGEVQLNTEKSDAIGHSALTKVGETDPYNSLVSVGPDPGGKWIFNPFKFKNGTNHWKNYVDAGDDVWKIGVKGVNVQRITSYGANLNRGVNYNLYFSSCVNHTARALTLAGAPSIGLHPFILHSQMVLRSVGFRPMLYSYHFYQY
;
A
#
# COMPACT_ATOMS: atom_id res chain seq x y z
N ASP A 1 26.99 1.76 33.47
CA ASP A 1 27.43 0.39 33.78
C ASP A 1 28.87 0.26 33.31
N ASP A 2 29.78 -0.17 34.19
CA ASP A 2 31.23 -0.18 33.96
C ASP A 2 31.65 -1.21 32.88
N PHE A 3 30.75 -2.12 32.50
CA PHE A 3 31.00 -3.19 31.53
C PHE A 3 30.32 -3.00 30.16
N GLY A 4 29.53 -1.95 29.96
CA GLY A 4 28.88 -1.66 28.66
C GLY A 4 27.86 -2.70 28.20
N LEU A 5 27.39 -3.58 29.09
CA LEU A 5 26.41 -4.63 28.78
C LEU A 5 25.00 -4.04 28.68
N ILE A 6 24.19 -4.60 27.77
CA ILE A 6 22.80 -4.19 27.56
C ILE A 6 21.88 -5.27 28.11
N ASN A 7 21.12 -4.94 29.17
CA ASN A 7 20.10 -5.83 29.69
C ASN A 7 18.81 -5.68 28.87
N MET A 8 18.41 -6.74 28.16
CA MET A 8 17.21 -6.78 27.30
C MET A 8 16.04 -7.53 27.97
N ASN A 9 15.96 -7.54 29.30
CA ASN A 9 14.97 -8.24 30.15
C ASN A 9 15.01 -9.78 30.08
N GLY A 10 15.07 -10.40 28.90
CA GLY A 10 15.18 -11.86 28.75
C GLY A 10 16.62 -12.36 28.82
N ARG A 11 17.55 -11.62 28.20
CA ARG A 11 18.98 -11.96 28.14
C ARG A 11 19.85 -10.69 28.22
N VAL A 12 21.09 -10.87 28.66
CA VAL A 12 22.11 -9.80 28.66
C VAL A 12 22.92 -9.90 27.38
N TYR A 13 22.94 -8.80 26.63
CA TYR A 13 23.68 -8.66 25.38
C TYR A 13 25.01 -7.95 25.63
N ASP A 14 26.08 -8.49 25.04
CA ASP A 14 27.39 -7.87 24.98
C ASP A 14 27.61 -7.22 23.60
N PRO A 15 27.65 -5.88 23.50
CA PRO A 15 27.89 -5.18 22.24
C PRO A 15 29.30 -5.40 21.67
N LEU A 16 30.30 -5.70 22.49
CA LEU A 16 31.68 -5.96 22.04
C LEU A 16 31.79 -7.32 21.35
N MET A 17 31.11 -8.33 21.90
CA MET A 17 31.10 -9.68 21.33
C MET A 17 29.97 -9.90 20.31
N ALA A 18 29.06 -8.93 20.20
CA ALA A 18 27.85 -8.97 19.38
C ALA A 18 26.96 -10.21 19.63
N GLN A 19 26.95 -10.71 20.87
CA GLN A 19 26.28 -11.94 21.26
C GLN A 19 25.60 -11.80 22.63
N PHE A 20 24.65 -12.67 22.89
CA PHE A 20 24.08 -12.83 24.23
C PHE A 20 25.04 -13.62 25.14
N LEU A 21 25.03 -13.31 26.43
CA LEU A 21 25.82 -14.02 27.45
C LEU A 21 25.15 -15.31 27.91
N SER A 22 23.90 -15.55 27.52
CA SER A 22 23.14 -16.76 27.80
C SER A 22 22.52 -17.34 26.52
N PRO A 23 22.43 -18.68 26.41
CA PRO A 23 21.81 -19.32 25.27
C PRO A 23 20.29 -19.08 25.27
N ASP A 24 19.72 -18.78 24.11
CA ASP A 24 18.27 -18.66 23.88
C ASP A 24 17.54 -19.94 24.33
N PRO A 25 16.58 -19.92 25.26
CA PRO A 25 15.82 -21.11 25.65
C PRO A 25 15.00 -21.73 24.51
N TYR A 26 14.75 -21.00 23.41
CA TYR A 26 13.93 -21.42 22.29
C TYR A 26 14.71 -21.54 20.98
N ILE A 27 14.41 -22.56 20.18
CA ILE A 27 14.84 -22.65 18.78
C ILE A 27 13.73 -22.05 17.93
N GLN A 28 13.90 -20.79 17.52
CA GLN A 28 12.86 -19.96 16.93
C GLN A 28 12.62 -20.24 15.43
N ALA A 29 13.60 -20.84 14.74
CA ALA A 29 13.49 -21.21 13.31
C ALA A 29 14.25 -22.51 12.98
N PRO A 30 13.62 -23.70 13.16
CA PRO A 30 14.26 -25.00 12.94
C PRO A 30 14.77 -25.24 11.51
N GLY A 31 14.24 -24.51 10.52
CA GLY A 31 14.66 -24.61 9.11
C GLY A 31 15.85 -23.71 8.72
N SER A 32 16.35 -22.88 9.63
CA SER A 32 17.49 -21.99 9.37
C SER A 32 18.70 -22.44 10.18
N TRP A 33 19.78 -22.84 9.51
CA TRP A 33 21.02 -23.27 10.18
C TRP A 33 21.61 -22.16 11.08
N LEU A 34 21.36 -20.89 10.75
CA LEU A 34 21.78 -19.73 11.56
C LEU A 34 21.07 -19.64 12.92
N ASN A 35 19.86 -20.20 13.04
CA ASN A 35 19.07 -20.17 14.27
C ASN A 35 19.56 -21.19 15.31
N TYR A 36 20.41 -22.15 14.91
CA TYR A 36 21.06 -23.05 15.87
C TYR A 36 22.16 -22.35 16.69
N ASN A 37 22.62 -21.16 16.28
CA ASN A 37 23.44 -20.33 17.13
C ASN A 37 22.57 -19.60 18.17
N ARG A 38 22.37 -20.24 19.32
CA ARG A 38 21.54 -19.74 20.43
C ARG A 38 22.07 -18.49 21.12
N TYR A 39 23.27 -18.02 20.77
CA TYR A 39 23.86 -16.78 21.29
C TYR A 39 23.78 -15.62 20.30
N ALA A 40 23.32 -15.86 19.06
CA ALA A 40 23.29 -14.85 18.01
C ALA A 40 22.23 -13.76 18.30
N TYR A 41 22.65 -12.50 18.20
CA TYR A 41 21.73 -11.37 18.20
C TYR A 41 21.18 -11.16 16.78
N CYS A 42 19.85 -11.09 16.66
CA CYS A 42 19.17 -10.69 15.42
C CYS A 42 19.56 -11.49 14.16
N LEU A 43 19.81 -12.80 14.27
CA LEU A 43 20.32 -13.65 13.17
C LEU A 43 21.61 -13.10 12.51
N ASN A 44 22.47 -12.44 13.29
CA ASN A 44 23.66 -11.72 12.84
C ASN A 44 23.37 -10.53 11.90
N ASN A 45 22.16 -9.96 11.92
CA ASN A 45 21.82 -8.77 11.14
C ASN A 45 21.14 -7.67 12.00
N PRO A 46 21.90 -7.00 12.88
CA PRO A 46 21.38 -5.97 13.78
C PRO A 46 20.96 -4.67 13.07
N LEU A 47 21.20 -4.52 11.76
CA LEU A 47 20.80 -3.34 10.99
C LEU A 47 19.34 -3.38 10.54
N ILE A 48 18.81 -4.60 10.33
CA ILE A 48 17.44 -4.81 9.85
C ILE A 48 16.53 -5.20 11.01
N TYR A 49 17.10 -5.79 12.07
CA TYR A 49 16.34 -6.40 13.14
C TYR A 49 16.81 -5.92 14.50
N SER A 50 15.86 -5.76 15.40
CA SER A 50 16.07 -5.39 16.79
C SER A 50 15.30 -6.40 17.64
N ASP A 51 15.91 -6.87 18.74
CA ASP A 51 15.27 -7.78 19.70
C ASP A 51 15.05 -7.04 21.03
N PRO A 52 13.89 -6.40 21.25
CA PRO A 52 13.64 -5.58 22.43
C PRO A 52 13.48 -6.39 23.72
N SER A 53 13.06 -7.67 23.62
CA SER A 53 12.81 -8.55 24.77
C SER A 53 13.91 -9.59 25.00
N GLY A 54 14.94 -9.62 24.15
CA GLY A 54 15.97 -10.63 24.15
C GLY A 54 15.47 -12.04 23.82
N GLU A 55 14.27 -12.20 23.24
CA GLU A 55 13.61 -13.51 23.01
C GLU A 55 12.81 -13.51 21.68
N PHE A 56 13.21 -12.67 20.71
CA PHE A 56 12.35 -12.33 19.57
C PHE A 56 12.04 -13.51 18.63
N PHE A 57 10.78 -13.92 18.55
CA PHE A 57 10.34 -15.09 17.78
C PHE A 57 10.21 -14.82 16.27
N TRP A 58 11.19 -15.30 15.50
CA TRP A 58 11.33 -15.08 14.05
C TRP A 58 10.31 -15.80 13.15
N ALA A 59 9.53 -16.75 13.67
CA ALA A 59 8.64 -17.55 12.82
C ALA A 59 7.48 -16.75 12.20
N ALA A 60 7.19 -15.53 12.68
CA ALA A 60 6.16 -14.67 12.12
C ALA A 60 6.57 -13.99 10.79
N LEU A 61 7.87 -13.73 10.58
CA LEU A 61 8.40 -13.01 9.40
C LEU A 61 8.21 -13.70 8.04
N PRO A 62 8.41 -15.02 7.88
CA PRO A 62 8.18 -15.68 6.59
C PRO A 62 6.70 -15.81 6.22
N LEU A 63 5.77 -15.72 7.19
CA LEU A 63 4.32 -15.64 6.93
C LEU A 63 3.93 -14.25 6.41
N ILE A 64 4.61 -13.20 6.90
CA ILE A 64 4.45 -11.80 6.51
C ILE A 64 4.91 -11.54 5.05
N ALA A 65 5.94 -12.24 4.56
CA ALA A 65 6.52 -11.98 3.24
C ALA A 65 5.82 -12.67 2.06
N LYS A 66 5.08 -13.77 2.29
CA LYS A 66 4.61 -14.66 1.20
C LYS A 66 3.23 -14.35 0.62
N ILE A 67 2.46 -13.50 1.27
CA ILE A 67 1.10 -13.18 0.84
C ILE A 67 1.02 -11.66 0.83
N GLY A 68 0.34 -11.03 -0.13
CA GLY A 68 0.07 -9.57 -0.15
C GLY A 68 -0.69 -9.02 1.06
N ILE A 69 -0.76 -9.81 2.13
CA ILE A 69 -1.23 -9.64 3.50
C ILE A 69 -0.13 -9.06 4.42
N GLY A 70 1.11 -8.92 3.95
CA GLY A 70 2.28 -8.60 4.79
C GLY A 70 2.19 -7.33 5.64
N ILE A 71 1.63 -6.23 5.15
CA ILE A 71 1.52 -5.00 5.94
C ILE A 71 0.53 -5.19 7.09
N GLY A 72 -0.68 -5.69 6.79
CA GLY A 72 -1.72 -5.92 7.80
C GLY A 72 -1.28 -6.97 8.83
N ALA A 73 -0.73 -8.10 8.38
CA ALA A 73 -0.22 -9.14 9.28
C ALA A 73 0.99 -8.69 10.08
N GLY A 74 1.91 -7.93 9.50
CA GLY A 74 3.08 -7.41 10.19
C GLY A 74 2.70 -6.44 11.31
N VAL A 75 1.84 -5.46 11.00
CA VAL A 75 1.34 -4.54 12.04
C VAL A 75 0.51 -5.29 13.08
N GLY A 76 -0.37 -6.20 12.64
CA GLY A 76 -1.15 -7.05 13.53
C GLY A 76 -0.28 -7.84 14.52
N ALA A 77 0.80 -8.45 14.04
CA ALA A 77 1.75 -9.18 14.88
C ALA A 77 2.40 -8.28 15.93
N TYR A 78 2.79 -7.05 15.54
CA TYR A 78 3.37 -6.08 16.47
C TYR A 78 2.35 -5.57 17.50
N THR A 79 1.09 -5.32 17.11
CA THR A 79 0.02 -5.02 18.07
C THR A 79 -0.23 -6.19 19.02
N GLY A 80 -0.20 -7.44 18.51
CA GLY A 80 -0.31 -8.65 19.30
C GLY A 80 0.82 -8.78 20.33
N TYR A 81 2.06 -8.47 19.94
CA TYR A 81 3.20 -8.43 20.85
C TYR A 81 2.96 -7.47 22.03
N LYS A 82 2.53 -6.23 21.77
CA LYS A 82 2.23 -5.25 22.83
C LYS A 82 1.13 -5.73 23.77
N ILE A 83 0.11 -6.41 23.24
CA ILE A 83 -0.96 -7.03 24.06
C ILE A 83 -0.41 -8.16 24.92
N GLY A 84 0.44 -9.01 24.34
CA GLY A 84 1.11 -10.09 25.07
C GLY A 84 1.97 -9.55 26.21
N GLU A 85 2.75 -8.50 25.95
CA GLU A 85 3.58 -7.82 26.95
C GLU A 85 2.73 -7.22 28.08
N ALA A 86 1.65 -6.52 27.74
CA ALA A 86 0.71 -5.95 28.71
C ALA A 86 0.04 -7.02 29.60
N ASN A 87 -0.16 -8.22 29.05
CA ASN A 87 -0.70 -9.38 29.78
C ASN A 87 0.38 -10.24 30.47
N GLY A 88 1.66 -9.82 30.45
CA GLY A 88 2.77 -10.55 31.05
C GLY A 88 3.10 -11.89 30.38
N ALA A 89 2.71 -12.06 29.12
CA ALA A 89 2.96 -13.28 28.36
C ALA A 89 4.45 -13.39 27.96
N SER A 90 5.00 -14.60 28.03
CA SER A 90 6.36 -14.91 27.59
C SER A 90 6.39 -16.21 26.78
N GLY A 91 7.47 -16.43 26.02
CA GLY A 91 7.68 -17.64 25.23
C GLY A 91 6.51 -17.97 24.29
N LEU A 92 5.93 -19.17 24.45
CA LEU A 92 4.81 -19.65 23.63
C LEU A 92 3.54 -18.80 23.78
N GLY A 93 3.31 -18.19 24.94
CA GLY A 93 2.18 -17.28 25.15
C GLY A 93 2.31 -16.03 24.29
N MET A 94 3.50 -15.42 24.29
CA MET A 94 3.82 -14.27 23.44
C MET A 94 3.68 -14.62 21.95
N ALA A 95 4.20 -15.77 21.53
CA ALA A 95 4.06 -16.25 20.17
C ALA A 95 2.58 -16.42 19.77
N GLY A 96 1.73 -16.90 20.68
CA GLY A 96 0.28 -16.98 20.49
C GLY A 96 -0.38 -15.62 20.22
N TYR A 97 -0.05 -14.61 21.03
CA TYR A 97 -0.55 -13.24 20.83
C TYR A 97 -0.07 -12.62 19.51
N MET A 98 1.21 -12.79 19.16
CA MET A 98 1.75 -12.31 17.89
C MET A 98 1.08 -12.98 16.69
N LEU A 99 0.89 -14.31 16.73
CA LEU A 99 0.20 -15.03 15.66
C LEU A 99 -1.28 -14.63 15.56
N GLY A 100 -1.97 -14.50 16.69
CA GLY A 100 -3.36 -14.02 16.73
C GLY A 100 -3.50 -12.63 16.11
N GLY A 101 -2.64 -11.70 16.52
CA GLY A 101 -2.58 -10.36 15.94
C GLY A 101 -2.27 -10.38 14.44
N ALA A 102 -1.34 -11.21 13.99
CA ALA A 102 -1.00 -11.35 12.58
C ALA A 102 -2.18 -11.84 11.73
N VAL A 103 -2.95 -12.81 12.25
CA VAL A 103 -4.15 -13.32 11.57
C VAL A 103 -5.22 -12.24 11.49
N ILE A 104 -5.49 -11.53 12.59
CA ILE A 104 -6.48 -10.43 12.63
C ILE A 104 -6.08 -9.31 11.67
N GLY A 105 -4.83 -8.86 11.75
CA GLY A 105 -4.27 -7.82 10.90
C GLY A 105 -4.30 -8.22 9.42
N GLY A 106 -3.89 -9.44 9.12
CA GLY A 106 -3.88 -9.96 7.77
C GLY A 106 -5.29 -10.08 7.16
N PHE A 107 -6.23 -10.63 7.91
CA PHE A 107 -7.61 -10.75 7.49
C PHE A 107 -8.27 -9.37 7.27
N SER A 108 -8.06 -8.42 8.20
CA SER A 108 -8.57 -7.05 8.05
C SER A 108 -8.03 -6.35 6.81
N GLY A 109 -6.74 -6.51 6.50
CA GLY A 109 -6.13 -5.98 5.28
C GLY A 109 -6.67 -6.64 4.01
N TYR A 110 -6.89 -7.95 4.03
CA TYR A 110 -7.51 -8.68 2.92
C TYR A 110 -8.94 -8.19 2.63
N LEU A 111 -9.77 -8.04 3.68
CA LEU A 111 -11.12 -7.49 3.54
C LEU A 111 -11.11 -6.08 2.93
N GLY A 112 -10.20 -5.20 3.39
CA GLY A 112 -10.06 -3.86 2.83
C GLY A 112 -9.65 -3.88 1.37
N GLY A 113 -8.69 -4.74 1.03
CA GLY A 113 -8.23 -4.92 -0.34
C GLY A 113 -9.36 -5.38 -1.27
N THR A 114 -10.16 -6.36 -0.88
CA THR A 114 -11.26 -6.87 -1.71
C THR A 114 -12.36 -5.83 -1.93
N ILE A 115 -12.73 -5.07 -0.89
CA ILE A 115 -13.70 -3.96 -1.01
C ILE A 115 -13.16 -2.88 -1.95
N ALA A 116 -11.90 -2.45 -1.76
CA ALA A 116 -11.29 -1.43 -2.60
C ALA A 116 -11.10 -1.87 -4.06
N ALA A 117 -10.79 -3.15 -4.30
CA ALA A 117 -10.69 -3.76 -5.63
C ALA A 117 -12.04 -3.80 -6.36
N GLY A 118 -13.14 -3.94 -5.61
CA GLY A 118 -14.50 -3.89 -6.17
C GLY A 118 -14.83 -2.57 -6.86
N GLY A 119 -14.22 -1.46 -6.45
CA GLY A 119 -14.37 -0.16 -7.11
C GLY A 119 -15.77 0.45 -7.03
N GLY A 120 -16.58 0.03 -6.06
CA GLY A 120 -17.90 0.58 -5.79
C GLY A 120 -17.88 2.02 -5.25
N PHE A 121 -19.07 2.54 -4.92
CA PHE A 121 -19.20 3.86 -4.30
C PHE A 121 -18.44 3.92 -2.98
N MET A 122 -17.59 4.94 -2.81
CA MET A 122 -16.74 5.13 -1.62
C MET A 122 -15.89 3.90 -1.26
N ALA A 123 -15.45 3.12 -2.25
CA ALA A 123 -14.75 1.85 -2.03
C ALA A 123 -13.52 1.96 -1.12
N ASN A 124 -12.74 3.05 -1.19
CA ASN A 124 -11.59 3.21 -0.27
C ASN A 124 -12.04 3.49 1.16
N THR A 125 -13.01 4.38 1.33
CA THR A 125 -13.53 4.78 2.64
C THR A 125 -14.23 3.61 3.32
N SER A 126 -15.05 2.85 2.60
CA SER A 126 -15.69 1.65 3.12
C SER A 126 -14.67 0.56 3.44
N ALA A 127 -13.61 0.43 2.65
CA ALA A 127 -12.52 -0.49 2.94
C ALA A 127 -11.81 -0.10 4.25
N ILE A 128 -11.42 1.17 4.43
CA ILE A 128 -10.81 1.66 5.68
C ILE A 128 -11.74 1.42 6.87
N MET A 129 -13.02 1.74 6.73
CA MET A 129 -14.03 1.54 7.77
C MET A 129 -14.14 0.06 8.18
N MET A 130 -14.35 -0.84 7.22
CA MET A 130 -14.56 -2.25 7.52
C MET A 130 -13.28 -2.92 8.04
N SER A 131 -12.13 -2.58 7.46
CA SER A 131 -10.83 -3.09 7.90
C SER A 131 -10.48 -2.62 9.30
N SER A 132 -10.61 -1.31 9.58
CA SER A 132 -10.31 -0.77 10.90
C SER A 132 -11.22 -1.34 11.98
N TYR A 133 -12.52 -1.46 11.70
CA TYR A 133 -13.48 -2.05 12.63
C TYR A 133 -13.18 -3.52 12.91
N THR A 134 -12.95 -4.32 11.86
CA THR A 134 -12.65 -5.76 11.99
C THR A 134 -11.33 -5.96 12.72
N ASN A 135 -10.31 -5.17 12.39
CA ASN A 135 -9.03 -5.19 13.08
C ASN A 135 -9.23 -4.86 14.57
N SER A 136 -9.87 -3.73 14.86
CA SER A 136 -10.03 -3.25 16.23
C SER A 136 -10.87 -4.19 17.09
N MET A 137 -11.93 -4.80 16.54
CA MET A 137 -12.72 -5.83 17.23
C MET A 137 -11.90 -7.09 17.50
N GLY A 138 -11.15 -7.57 16.51
CA GLY A 138 -10.27 -8.72 16.69
C GLY A 138 -9.20 -8.46 17.76
N MET A 139 -8.56 -7.29 17.72
CA MET A 139 -7.55 -6.91 18.70
C MET A 139 -8.15 -6.72 20.11
N THR A 140 -9.36 -6.18 20.21
CA THR A 140 -10.11 -6.07 21.49
C THR A 140 -10.33 -7.46 22.09
N ALA A 141 -10.84 -8.40 21.28
CA ALA A 141 -11.04 -9.78 21.71
C ALA A 141 -9.73 -10.46 22.12
N LEU A 142 -8.66 -10.26 21.33
CA LEU A 142 -7.33 -10.79 21.65
C LEU A 142 -6.79 -10.22 22.97
N SER A 143 -7.02 -8.93 23.25
CA SER A 143 -6.57 -8.26 24.48
C SER A 143 -7.40 -8.58 25.73
N GLY A 144 -8.44 -9.40 25.62
CA GLY A 144 -9.37 -9.65 26.73
C GLY A 144 -10.16 -8.41 27.15
N GLY A 145 -10.39 -7.46 26.23
CA GLY A 145 -11.14 -6.23 26.48
C GLY A 145 -10.33 -5.05 27.04
N GLN A 146 -9.00 -5.17 27.15
CA GLN A 146 -8.15 -4.05 27.56
C GLN A 146 -8.09 -2.93 26.52
N MET A 147 -8.16 -3.28 25.23
CA MET A 147 -8.23 -2.30 24.15
C MET A 147 -9.68 -1.97 23.83
N ALA A 148 -10.00 -0.69 23.79
CA ALA A 148 -11.32 -0.24 23.36
C ALA A 148 -11.49 -0.40 21.84
N PRO A 149 -12.65 -0.86 21.36
CA PRO A 149 -12.92 -0.91 19.94
C PRO A 149 -12.96 0.48 19.33
N SER A 150 -12.54 0.60 18.07
CA SER A 150 -12.50 1.85 17.32
C SER A 150 -12.82 1.61 15.84
N ILE A 151 -13.25 2.66 15.16
CA ILE A 151 -13.56 2.65 13.73
C ILE A 151 -12.97 3.89 13.06
N SER A 152 -12.34 3.71 11.89
CA SER A 152 -11.73 4.78 11.11
C SER A 152 -12.53 5.06 9.85
N PHE A 153 -12.74 6.33 9.55
CA PHE A 153 -13.40 6.83 8.35
C PHE A 153 -12.41 7.44 7.34
N GLY A 154 -11.09 7.33 7.61
CA GLY A 154 -10.05 7.98 6.83
C GLY A 154 -9.56 9.26 7.51
N VAL A 155 -10.25 10.39 7.30
CA VAL A 155 -9.93 11.69 7.95
C VAL A 155 -10.16 11.73 9.46
N ALA A 156 -11.02 10.84 9.96
CA ALA A 156 -11.47 10.82 11.34
C ALA A 156 -11.62 9.38 11.82
N SER A 157 -11.60 9.19 13.13
CA SER A 157 -11.86 7.93 13.79
C SER A 157 -12.74 8.15 15.03
N PHE A 158 -13.43 7.10 15.46
CA PHE A 158 -14.22 7.08 16.66
C PHE A 158 -13.79 5.92 17.55
N ASN A 159 -13.53 6.21 18.83
CA ASN A 159 -13.22 5.21 19.84
C ASN A 159 -14.46 4.94 20.69
N PHE A 160 -14.95 3.70 20.66
CA PHE A 160 -16.18 3.30 21.37
C PHE A 160 -16.00 3.20 22.89
N GLY A 161 -14.77 3.02 23.39
CA GLY A 161 -14.52 2.93 24.83
C GLY A 161 -14.43 4.28 25.51
N THR A 162 -13.77 5.26 24.87
CA THR A 162 -13.65 6.63 25.42
C THR A 162 -14.74 7.57 24.94
N GLY A 163 -15.46 7.23 23.86
CA GLY A 163 -16.41 8.13 23.19
C GLY A 163 -15.74 9.29 22.45
N GLU A 164 -14.41 9.26 22.30
CA GLU A 164 -13.67 10.34 21.67
C GLU A 164 -13.61 10.20 20.14
N PHE A 165 -13.68 11.35 19.48
CA PHE A 165 -13.34 11.50 18.07
C PHE A 165 -11.87 11.88 17.91
N GLY A 166 -11.17 11.11 17.07
CA GLY A 166 -9.87 11.48 16.51
C GLY A 166 -10.06 12.05 15.10
N TYR A 167 -9.24 13.03 14.72
CA TYR A 167 -9.29 13.62 13.38
C TYR A 167 -7.94 14.20 12.99
N LEU A 168 -7.74 14.40 11.68
CA LEU A 168 -6.53 15.01 11.11
C LEU A 168 -6.23 16.37 11.77
N GLY A 169 -5.05 16.52 12.36
CA GLY A 169 -4.61 17.78 12.95
C GLY A 169 -5.22 18.12 14.32
N LYS A 170 -5.86 17.17 15.00
CA LYS A 170 -6.28 17.35 16.41
C LYS A 170 -5.05 17.70 17.27
N LYS A 171 -5.21 18.69 18.15
CA LYS A 171 -4.13 19.17 19.03
C LYS A 171 -3.72 18.04 19.99
N GLY A 172 -2.45 17.63 19.93
CA GLY A 172 -1.92 16.50 20.70
C GLY A 172 -1.61 15.25 19.85
N ASN A 173 -2.01 15.23 18.57
CA ASN A 173 -1.71 14.10 17.69
C ASN A 173 -0.19 13.91 17.48
N SER A 174 0.27 12.67 17.49
CA SER A 174 1.62 12.29 17.06
C SER A 174 1.81 12.50 15.55
N PHE A 175 3.05 12.52 15.10
CA PHE A 175 3.35 12.60 13.66
C PHE A 175 2.75 11.41 12.90
N MET A 176 2.82 10.20 13.47
CA MET A 176 2.29 8.99 12.85
C MET A 176 0.77 9.04 12.75
N GLU A 177 0.08 9.53 13.78
CA GLU A 177 -1.37 9.73 13.73
C GLU A 177 -1.76 10.70 12.61
N ASN A 178 -1.09 11.85 12.49
CA ASN A 178 -1.38 12.79 11.42
C ASN A 178 -1.04 12.23 10.03
N LEU A 179 0.01 11.42 9.91
CA LEU A 179 0.35 10.72 8.67
C LEU A 179 -0.76 9.73 8.29
N GLY A 180 -1.25 8.94 9.26
CA GLY A 180 -2.40 8.07 9.07
C GLY A 180 -3.59 8.86 8.53
N TYR A 181 -3.96 9.95 9.20
CA TYR A 181 -5.17 10.71 8.88
C TYR A 181 -5.01 11.40 7.53
N GLY A 182 -3.78 11.78 7.17
CA GLY A 182 -3.44 12.28 5.84
C GLY A 182 -3.62 11.21 4.77
N LEU A 183 -3.15 9.98 5.00
CA LEU A 183 -3.36 8.86 4.07
C LEU A 183 -4.84 8.49 3.95
N GLY A 184 -5.58 8.50 5.06
CA GLY A 184 -7.03 8.33 5.08
C GLY A 184 -7.75 9.44 4.32
N ALA A 185 -7.33 10.69 4.48
CA ALA A 185 -7.84 11.82 3.72
C ALA A 185 -7.63 11.65 2.21
N LEU A 186 -6.47 11.16 1.79
CA LEU A 186 -6.20 10.86 0.39
C LEU A 186 -7.14 9.78 -0.17
N ALA A 187 -7.49 8.77 0.64
CA ALA A 187 -8.50 7.78 0.28
C ALA A 187 -9.89 8.40 0.12
N ASN A 188 -10.30 9.29 1.05
CA ASN A 188 -11.58 9.99 0.94
C ASN A 188 -11.61 10.91 -0.30
N VAL A 189 -10.52 11.64 -0.58
CA VAL A 189 -10.39 12.46 -1.80
C VAL A 189 -10.46 11.58 -3.05
N SER A 190 -9.77 10.43 -3.07
CA SER A 190 -9.82 9.46 -4.15
C SER A 190 -11.27 9.04 -4.46
N ASP A 191 -12.08 8.78 -3.43
CA ASP A 191 -13.49 8.43 -3.58
C ASP A 191 -14.35 9.60 -4.07
N VAL A 192 -14.14 10.82 -3.56
CA VAL A 192 -14.82 12.03 -4.03
C VAL A 192 -14.52 12.29 -5.50
N LEU A 193 -13.27 12.06 -5.92
CA LEU A 193 -12.86 12.22 -7.31
C LEU A 193 -13.46 11.13 -8.22
N ALA A 194 -13.65 9.90 -7.71
CA ALA A 194 -14.37 8.83 -8.40
C ALA A 194 -15.87 9.12 -8.53
N GLY A 195 -16.45 9.83 -7.55
CA GLY A 195 -17.84 10.28 -7.55
C GLY A 195 -18.86 9.18 -7.21
N PHE A 196 -20.14 9.49 -7.40
CA PHE A 196 -21.25 8.61 -6.98
C PHE A 196 -21.46 7.36 -7.85
N LYS A 197 -21.03 7.42 -9.11
CA LYS A 197 -21.16 6.32 -10.08
C LYS A 197 -19.77 5.99 -10.64
N PRO A 198 -18.90 5.37 -9.84
CA PRO A 198 -17.60 4.93 -10.33
C PRO A 198 -17.80 3.91 -11.44
N GLY A 199 -16.98 4.02 -12.48
CA GLY A 199 -16.93 3.09 -13.60
C GLY A 199 -15.56 2.44 -13.73
N GLU A 200 -15.33 1.89 -14.91
CA GLU A 200 -14.11 1.19 -15.27
C GLU A 200 -13.59 1.69 -16.62
N VAL A 201 -12.27 1.85 -16.71
CA VAL A 201 -11.56 2.11 -17.97
C VAL A 201 -10.48 1.06 -18.17
N GLN A 202 -10.03 0.87 -19.40
CA GLN A 202 -8.93 -0.03 -19.69
C GLN A 202 -7.65 0.79 -19.92
N LEU A 203 -6.60 0.46 -19.18
CA LEU A 203 -5.25 0.96 -19.45
C LEU A 203 -4.55 -0.03 -20.36
N ASN A 204 -4.16 0.45 -21.54
CA ASN A 204 -3.32 -0.27 -22.50
C ASN A 204 -1.89 0.23 -22.35
N THR A 205 -0.96 -0.70 -22.22
CA THR A 205 0.48 -0.41 -22.10
C THR A 205 1.22 -1.20 -23.16
N GLU A 206 1.69 -0.50 -24.19
CA GLU A 206 2.54 -1.07 -25.23
C GLU A 206 3.93 -1.40 -24.65
N LYS A 207 4.47 -2.56 -25.02
CA LYS A 207 5.79 -3.06 -24.58
C LYS A 207 6.74 -3.44 -25.72
N SER A 208 6.43 -3.03 -26.95
CA SER A 208 7.26 -3.31 -28.15
C SER A 208 8.67 -2.71 -28.02
N ASP A 209 8.78 -1.54 -27.39
CA ASP A 209 10.02 -0.79 -27.21
C ASP A 209 10.21 -0.33 -25.76
N ALA A 210 11.45 0.02 -25.39
CA ALA A 210 11.84 0.40 -24.03
C ALA A 210 11.12 1.66 -23.48
N ILE A 211 10.61 2.53 -24.36
CA ILE A 211 9.85 3.74 -23.98
C ILE A 211 8.38 3.39 -23.71
N GLY A 212 7.85 2.43 -24.48
CA GLY A 212 6.44 2.04 -24.48
C GLY A 212 5.46 3.18 -24.79
N HIS A 213 4.17 2.85 -24.69
CA HIS A 213 3.08 3.82 -24.79
C HIS A 213 1.98 3.45 -23.80
N SER A 214 1.31 4.46 -23.25
CA SER A 214 0.13 4.25 -22.40
C SER A 214 -1.10 4.93 -23.00
N ALA A 215 -2.21 4.22 -23.07
CA ALA A 215 -3.49 4.77 -23.52
C ALA A 215 -4.63 4.31 -22.61
N LEU A 216 -5.64 5.17 -22.46
CA LEU A 216 -6.90 4.86 -21.77
C LEU A 216 -8.01 4.70 -22.79
N THR A 217 -8.67 3.56 -22.76
CA THR A 217 -9.82 3.25 -23.62
C THR A 217 -11.02 2.83 -22.77
N LYS A 218 -12.19 2.71 -23.42
CA LYS A 218 -13.29 1.96 -22.83
C LYS A 218 -12.89 0.49 -22.74
N VAL A 219 -13.47 -0.22 -21.78
CA VAL A 219 -13.27 -1.67 -21.63
C VAL A 219 -13.84 -2.37 -22.87
N GLY A 220 -13.06 -3.26 -23.48
CA GLY A 220 -13.46 -3.99 -24.68
C GLY A 220 -13.35 -3.21 -25.99
N GLU A 221 -12.67 -2.05 -26.00
CA GLU A 221 -12.37 -1.31 -27.23
C GLU A 221 -11.53 -2.13 -28.21
N THR A 222 -11.87 -2.07 -29.49
CA THR A 222 -11.21 -2.79 -30.58
C THR A 222 -10.62 -1.88 -31.65
N ASP A 223 -11.05 -0.61 -31.72
CA ASP A 223 -10.51 0.37 -32.67
C ASP A 223 -9.18 0.96 -32.14
N PRO A 224 -8.06 0.82 -32.88
CA PRO A 224 -6.76 1.34 -32.48
C PRO A 224 -6.65 2.87 -32.39
N TYR A 225 -7.62 3.61 -32.91
CA TYR A 225 -7.64 5.08 -32.91
C TYR A 225 -8.75 5.66 -32.03
N ASN A 226 -9.62 4.81 -31.46
CA ASN A 226 -10.63 5.24 -30.50
C ASN A 226 -10.08 5.18 -29.08
N SER A 227 -9.83 6.33 -28.46
CA SER A 227 -9.33 6.38 -27.09
C SER A 227 -9.92 7.54 -26.30
N LEU A 228 -9.98 7.39 -24.99
CA LEU A 228 -10.29 8.50 -24.10
C LEU A 228 -9.06 9.39 -23.96
N VAL A 229 -7.88 8.79 -23.75
CA VAL A 229 -6.61 9.48 -23.64
C VAL A 229 -5.53 8.64 -24.33
N SER A 230 -4.93 9.17 -25.40
CA SER A 230 -3.77 8.55 -26.07
C SER A 230 -2.93 9.65 -26.70
N VAL A 231 -1.96 10.14 -25.95
CA VAL A 231 -1.20 11.34 -26.33
C VAL A 231 0.12 10.98 -27.01
N GLY A 232 0.37 11.54 -28.19
CA GLY A 232 1.62 11.35 -28.92
C GLY A 232 2.06 12.61 -29.69
N PRO A 233 3.28 12.62 -30.24
CA PRO A 233 3.82 13.75 -31.00
C PRO A 233 3.15 13.87 -32.39
N ASP A 234 2.94 15.10 -32.87
CA ASP A 234 2.37 15.36 -34.20
C ASP A 234 3.27 16.35 -34.99
N PRO A 235 3.88 15.94 -36.13
CA PRO A 235 3.79 14.63 -36.77
C PRO A 235 4.64 13.54 -36.08
N GLY A 236 4.22 12.28 -36.25
CA GLY A 236 4.89 11.11 -35.68
C GLY A 236 6.31 10.86 -36.21
N GLY A 237 7.11 10.06 -35.48
CA GLY A 237 8.42 9.55 -35.95
C GLY A 237 9.37 9.11 -34.83
N LYS A 238 10.50 8.48 -35.20
CA LYS A 238 11.56 8.04 -34.25
C LYS A 238 12.39 9.24 -33.79
N TRP A 239 11.98 9.91 -32.72
CA TRP A 239 12.57 11.19 -32.29
C TRP A 239 13.31 11.08 -30.96
N ILE A 240 14.41 10.31 -30.95
CA ILE A 240 15.27 10.06 -29.78
C ILE A 240 16.24 11.23 -29.49
N PHE A 241 16.36 12.24 -30.36
CA PHE A 241 17.51 13.16 -30.30
C PHE A 241 17.36 14.40 -29.37
N ASN A 242 16.17 14.73 -28.84
CA ASN A 242 16.07 15.72 -27.74
C ASN A 242 14.77 15.56 -26.92
N PRO A 243 14.79 14.82 -25.81
CA PRO A 243 13.60 14.49 -25.03
C PRO A 243 13.00 15.69 -24.26
N PHE A 244 13.69 16.83 -24.21
CA PHE A 244 13.25 18.05 -23.50
C PHE A 244 12.53 19.07 -24.40
N LYS A 245 12.53 18.87 -25.73
CA LYS A 245 11.94 19.84 -26.64
C LYS A 245 10.43 19.65 -26.72
N PHE A 246 9.67 20.68 -26.38
CA PHE A 246 8.22 20.72 -26.59
C PHE A 246 7.90 20.77 -28.09
N LYS A 247 6.87 20.01 -28.49
CA LYS A 247 6.30 20.01 -29.84
C LYS A 247 4.78 19.95 -29.77
N ASN A 248 4.14 20.18 -30.91
CA ASN A 248 2.72 19.87 -31.05
C ASN A 248 2.51 18.36 -30.87
N GLY A 249 1.45 18.00 -30.17
CA GLY A 249 1.00 16.64 -30.02
C GLY A 249 -0.50 16.53 -30.25
N THR A 250 -0.97 15.30 -30.27
CA THR A 250 -2.37 14.93 -30.49
C THR A 250 -2.81 13.92 -29.45
N ASN A 251 -4.10 13.90 -29.14
CA ASN A 251 -4.75 12.87 -28.32
C ASN A 251 -5.33 11.70 -29.16
N HIS A 252 -5.15 11.74 -30.48
CA HIS A 252 -5.57 10.68 -31.42
C HIS A 252 -4.39 9.77 -31.78
N TRP A 253 -3.51 9.48 -30.82
CA TRP A 253 -2.41 8.55 -31.03
C TRP A 253 -2.90 7.11 -30.95
N LYS A 254 -2.22 6.18 -31.64
CA LYS A 254 -2.56 4.76 -31.61
C LYS A 254 -2.61 4.25 -30.16
N ASN A 255 -3.69 3.58 -29.78
CA ASN A 255 -3.92 3.09 -28.42
C ASN A 255 -3.42 1.64 -28.21
N TYR A 256 -2.97 1.00 -29.28
CA TYR A 256 -2.41 -0.35 -29.34
C TYR A 256 -3.34 -1.46 -28.85
N VAL A 257 -4.67 -1.29 -28.88
CA VAL A 257 -5.63 -2.36 -28.52
C VAL A 257 -5.50 -3.58 -29.43
N ASP A 258 -5.04 -3.37 -30.66
CA ASP A 258 -4.84 -4.35 -31.74
C ASP A 258 -3.45 -4.99 -31.74
N ALA A 259 -2.55 -4.60 -30.83
CA ALA A 259 -1.15 -5.01 -30.85
C ALA A 259 -0.88 -6.43 -30.33
N GLY A 260 -1.91 -7.28 -30.19
CA GLY A 260 -1.77 -8.68 -29.79
C GLY A 260 -0.97 -8.86 -28.50
N ASP A 261 0.12 -9.62 -28.58
CA ASP A 261 0.99 -9.91 -27.45
C ASP A 261 1.83 -8.71 -27.01
N ASP A 262 1.95 -7.64 -27.80
CA ASP A 262 2.79 -6.46 -27.52
C ASP A 262 2.09 -5.39 -26.67
N VAL A 263 0.90 -5.69 -26.13
CA VAL A 263 0.15 -4.80 -25.24
C VAL A 263 -0.29 -5.50 -23.97
N TRP A 264 -0.01 -4.89 -22.82
CA TRP A 264 -0.63 -5.27 -21.56
C TRP A 264 -1.92 -4.47 -21.35
N LYS A 265 -3.00 -5.16 -21.00
CA LYS A 265 -4.32 -4.57 -20.75
C LYS A 265 -4.71 -4.80 -19.30
N ILE A 266 -5.09 -3.73 -18.60
CA ILE A 266 -5.59 -3.82 -17.22
C ILE A 266 -6.84 -2.95 -17.04
N GLY A 267 -7.88 -3.53 -16.43
CA GLY A 267 -9.08 -2.82 -16.03
C GLY A 267 -8.85 -2.00 -14.77
N VAL A 268 -9.14 -0.70 -14.84
CA VAL A 268 -9.02 0.24 -13.72
C VAL A 268 -10.42 0.62 -13.24
N LYS A 269 -10.86 -0.06 -12.17
CA LYS A 269 -12.15 0.16 -11.52
C LYS A 269 -12.11 1.31 -10.51
N GLY A 270 -13.28 1.81 -10.14
CA GLY A 270 -13.40 2.84 -9.13
C GLY A 270 -12.94 4.21 -9.62
N VAL A 271 -13.22 4.54 -10.89
CA VAL A 271 -12.82 5.80 -11.51
C VAL A 271 -13.99 6.53 -12.15
N ASN A 272 -13.91 7.86 -12.18
CA ASN A 272 -14.88 8.70 -12.86
C ASN A 272 -14.61 8.77 -14.37
N VAL A 273 -15.31 7.94 -15.15
CA VAL A 273 -15.15 7.87 -16.61
C VAL A 273 -15.47 9.19 -17.31
N GLN A 274 -16.43 9.97 -16.80
CA GLN A 274 -16.81 11.27 -17.37
C GLN A 274 -15.68 12.30 -17.23
N ARG A 275 -14.96 12.30 -16.10
CA ARG A 275 -13.78 13.17 -15.91
C ARG A 275 -12.64 12.79 -16.85
N ILE A 276 -12.38 11.50 -17.04
CA ILE A 276 -11.38 11.01 -18.00
C ILE A 276 -11.76 11.46 -19.42
N THR A 277 -13.03 11.27 -19.79
CA THR A 277 -13.55 11.67 -21.11
C THR A 277 -13.43 13.19 -21.32
N SER A 278 -13.78 13.99 -20.31
CA SER A 278 -13.69 15.45 -20.36
C SER A 278 -12.23 15.92 -20.45
N TYR A 279 -11.32 15.25 -19.75
CA TYR A 279 -9.89 15.50 -19.84
C TYR A 279 -9.36 15.20 -21.25
N GLY A 280 -9.73 14.05 -21.82
CA GLY A 280 -9.43 13.70 -23.22
C GLY A 280 -9.96 14.72 -24.23
N ALA A 281 -11.21 15.16 -24.06
CA ALA A 281 -11.81 16.19 -24.91
C ALA A 281 -11.07 17.53 -24.83
N ASN A 282 -10.50 17.88 -23.67
CA ASN A 282 -9.62 19.06 -23.56
C ASN A 282 -8.29 18.85 -24.29
N LEU A 283 -7.70 17.66 -24.24
CA LEU A 283 -6.48 17.33 -24.99
C LEU A 283 -6.70 17.36 -26.51
N ASN A 284 -7.92 17.08 -26.98
CA ASN A 284 -8.27 17.20 -28.41
C ASN A 284 -8.17 18.64 -28.94
N ARG A 285 -8.16 19.66 -28.08
CA ARG A 285 -7.96 21.06 -28.47
C ARG A 285 -6.50 21.40 -28.78
N GLY A 286 -5.58 20.47 -28.54
CA GLY A 286 -4.15 20.63 -28.71
C GLY A 286 -3.40 20.32 -27.42
N VAL A 287 -2.25 19.68 -27.57
CA VAL A 287 -1.36 19.34 -26.45
C VAL A 287 0.09 19.65 -26.83
N ASN A 288 0.83 20.23 -25.89
CA ASN A 288 2.27 20.40 -26.04
C ASN A 288 2.94 19.11 -25.57
N TYR A 289 3.41 18.29 -26.50
CA TYR A 289 4.04 17.01 -26.21
C TYR A 289 5.51 17.20 -25.80
N ASN A 290 5.92 16.46 -24.77
CA ASN A 290 7.31 16.35 -24.31
C ASN A 290 7.49 14.99 -23.62
N LEU A 291 8.59 14.28 -23.92
CA LEU A 291 8.79 12.92 -23.43
C LEU A 291 8.89 12.81 -21.90
N TYR A 292 9.41 13.83 -21.21
CA TYR A 292 9.57 13.82 -19.75
C TYR A 292 8.38 14.37 -18.98
N PHE A 293 7.80 15.48 -19.45
CA PHE A 293 6.83 16.25 -18.66
C PHE A 293 5.40 16.19 -19.19
N SER A 294 5.22 15.88 -20.47
CA SER A 294 3.92 15.94 -21.15
C SER A 294 3.81 14.82 -22.19
N SER A 295 4.07 13.60 -21.73
CA SER A 295 4.05 12.37 -22.53
C SER A 295 2.74 11.61 -22.37
N CYS A 296 2.60 10.52 -23.12
CA CYS A 296 1.47 9.59 -22.98
C CYS A 296 1.23 9.19 -21.52
N VAL A 297 2.29 8.81 -20.80
CA VAL A 297 2.20 8.35 -19.40
C VAL A 297 1.84 9.47 -18.43
N ASN A 298 2.32 10.69 -18.65
CA ASN A 298 1.94 11.82 -17.80
C ASN A 298 0.44 12.12 -17.95
N HIS A 299 -0.06 12.13 -19.18
CA HIS A 299 -1.47 12.43 -19.45
C HIS A 299 -2.41 11.32 -18.97
N THR A 300 -2.06 10.04 -19.15
CA THR A 300 -2.86 8.92 -18.63
C THR A 300 -2.87 8.90 -17.10
N ALA A 301 -1.72 9.07 -16.44
CA ALA A 301 -1.65 9.13 -14.98
C ALA A 301 -2.43 10.33 -14.40
N ARG A 302 -2.37 11.50 -15.07
CA ARG A 302 -3.14 12.68 -14.65
C ARG A 302 -4.64 12.46 -14.82
N ALA A 303 -5.07 11.87 -15.93
CA ALA A 303 -6.48 11.53 -16.17
C ALA A 303 -7.01 10.57 -15.10
N LEU A 304 -6.24 9.52 -14.78
CA LEU A 304 -6.57 8.56 -13.72
C LEU A 304 -6.64 9.25 -12.35
N THR A 305 -5.66 10.09 -12.02
CA THR A 305 -5.61 10.82 -10.74
C THR A 305 -6.82 11.74 -10.56
N LEU A 306 -7.17 12.52 -11.58
CA LEU A 306 -8.34 13.40 -11.57
C LEU A 306 -9.68 12.64 -11.47
N ALA A 307 -9.67 11.37 -11.87
CA ALA A 307 -10.81 10.48 -11.84
C ALA A 307 -10.87 9.59 -10.59
N GLY A 308 -9.98 9.78 -9.61
CA GLY A 308 -10.00 9.03 -8.36
C GLY A 308 -9.10 7.78 -8.33
N ALA A 309 -8.13 7.68 -9.24
CA ALA A 309 -7.04 6.71 -9.19
C ALA A 309 -5.68 7.42 -9.17
N PRO A 310 -5.24 7.93 -7.99
CA PRO A 310 -3.94 8.57 -7.85
C PRO A 310 -2.83 7.68 -8.39
N SER A 311 -2.02 8.22 -9.30
CA SER A 311 -0.95 7.47 -9.97
C SER A 311 0.20 8.38 -10.40
N ILE A 312 1.39 7.81 -10.42
CA ILE A 312 2.62 8.48 -10.81
C ILE A 312 2.93 8.11 -12.28
N GLY A 313 2.94 9.11 -13.15
CA GLY A 313 3.18 8.92 -14.59
C GLY A 313 4.64 9.10 -15.00
N LEU A 314 5.57 8.29 -14.46
CA LEU A 314 6.99 8.34 -14.82
C LEU A 314 7.33 7.47 -16.04
N HIS A 315 6.76 6.28 -16.11
CA HIS A 315 7.00 5.32 -17.19
C HIS A 315 5.76 4.44 -17.41
N PRO A 316 5.39 4.08 -18.66
CA PRO A 316 4.21 3.25 -18.91
C PRO A 316 4.16 1.96 -18.09
N PHE A 317 5.29 1.25 -17.95
CA PHE A 317 5.38 0.04 -17.12
C PHE A 317 5.19 0.29 -15.62
N ILE A 318 5.67 1.43 -15.10
CA ILE A 318 5.48 1.82 -13.70
C ILE A 318 4.02 2.21 -13.45
N LEU A 319 3.38 2.86 -14.42
CA LEU A 319 1.95 3.16 -14.34
C LEU A 319 1.12 1.87 -14.40
N HIS A 320 1.50 0.92 -15.28
CA HIS A 320 0.85 -0.37 -15.40
C HIS A 320 0.94 -1.16 -14.09
N SER A 321 2.12 -1.27 -13.49
CA SER A 321 2.30 -1.99 -12.22
C SER A 321 1.49 -1.36 -11.07
N GLN A 322 1.42 -0.02 -11.01
CA GLN A 322 0.54 0.66 -10.07
C GLN A 322 -0.93 0.27 -10.26
N MET A 323 -1.40 0.16 -11.51
CA MET A 323 -2.79 -0.23 -11.79
C MET A 323 -3.05 -1.71 -11.54
N VAL A 324 -2.07 -2.59 -11.74
CA VAL A 324 -2.15 -4.01 -11.33
C VAL A 324 -2.25 -4.13 -9.82
N LEU A 325 -1.42 -3.40 -9.07
CA LEU A 325 -1.51 -3.38 -7.60
C LEU A 325 -2.88 -2.85 -7.14
N ARG A 326 -3.38 -1.80 -7.80
CA ARG A 326 -4.70 -1.23 -7.50
C ARG A 326 -5.85 -2.22 -7.80
N SER A 327 -5.75 -3.00 -8.87
CA SER A 327 -6.80 -3.95 -9.28
C SER A 327 -6.94 -5.12 -8.31
N VAL A 328 -5.84 -5.51 -7.65
CA VAL A 328 -5.85 -6.51 -6.56
C VAL A 328 -6.11 -5.89 -5.19
N GLY A 329 -6.44 -4.59 -5.12
CA GLY A 329 -6.81 -3.91 -3.89
C GLY A 329 -5.64 -3.39 -3.05
N PHE A 330 -4.41 -3.54 -3.51
CA PHE A 330 -3.25 -3.02 -2.80
C PHE A 330 -3.15 -1.50 -2.97
N ARG A 331 -3.40 -0.77 -1.88
CA ARG A 331 -3.29 0.70 -1.83
C ARG A 331 -2.72 1.11 -0.46
N PRO A 332 -1.57 1.81 -0.39
CA PRO A 332 -0.96 2.20 0.89
C PRO A 332 -1.92 2.98 1.81
N MET A 333 -2.80 3.79 1.23
CA MET A 333 -3.81 4.60 1.95
C MET A 333 -4.82 3.77 2.77
N LEU A 334 -5.06 2.50 2.40
CA LEU A 334 -6.00 1.63 3.10
C LEU A 334 -5.49 1.18 4.46
N TYR A 335 -4.17 1.17 4.67
CA TYR A 335 -3.54 0.80 5.93
C TYR A 335 -3.37 1.99 6.89
N SER A 336 -3.99 3.14 6.58
CA SER A 336 -3.92 4.36 7.39
C SER A 336 -4.33 4.14 8.85
N TYR A 337 -5.29 3.24 9.10
CA TYR A 337 -5.82 2.96 10.44
C TYR A 337 -4.82 2.34 11.43
N HIS A 338 -3.74 1.77 10.91
CA HIS A 338 -2.67 1.24 11.75
C HIS A 338 -1.82 2.32 12.43
N PHE A 339 -1.86 3.56 11.93
CA PHE A 339 -1.04 4.64 12.48
C PHE A 339 -1.70 5.40 13.65
N TYR A 340 -2.95 5.08 14.01
CA TYR A 340 -3.67 5.75 15.11
C TYR A 340 -3.72 4.97 16.42
N GLN A 341 -3.29 3.71 16.42
CA GLN A 341 -3.42 2.82 17.59
C GLN A 341 -2.15 2.82 18.47
N TYR A 342 -1.33 3.86 18.36
CA TYR A 342 -0.06 4.04 19.07
C TYR A 342 0.05 5.45 19.66
#